data_AF-A0A842WKC3-F1
#
_entry.id   AF-A0A842WKC3-F1
#
_cell.length_a   1.000
_cell.length_b   1.000
_cell.length_c   1.000
_cell.angle_alpha   90.00
_cell.angle_beta   90.00
_cell.angle_gamma   90.00
#
_symmetry.space_group_name_H-M   'P 1'
#
loop_
_entity.id
_entity.type
_entity.pdbx_description
1 polymer ?
#
loop_
_entity_poly.entity_id
_entity_poly.type
_entity_poly.pdbx_seq_one_letter_code
_entity_poly.pdbx_strand_id
1 'polypeptide(L)'
;MKKMILLSFLFAGILLFGCTAEHPSEPEEETNQSDEQDEGPQMVGNDTDEHGCKGSAGYVWCESLQECIRPWETECPKTIGEVAQEFCGEENVASVAVCGEHIRVVSSLIGGGTTLYNKTGGEMATCPVVAPDAMGETCKEYLLENNCAEQKIC
;
A
#
# COMPACT_ATOMS: atom_id res chain seq x y z
N MET A 1 2.12 -15.63 -31.96
CA MET A 1 2.40 -17.08 -31.81
C MET A 1 1.95 -17.51 -30.42
N LYS A 2 0.70 -17.99 -30.31
CA LYS A 2 0.07 -18.39 -29.04
C LYS A 2 -0.05 -19.91 -29.07
N LYS A 3 0.74 -20.61 -28.25
CA LYS A 3 0.71 -22.07 -28.16
C LYS A 3 -0.41 -22.46 -27.20
N MET A 4 -1.50 -22.93 -27.81
CA MET A 4 -2.65 -23.56 -27.19
C MET A 4 -2.21 -24.92 -26.61
N ILE A 5 -2.32 -25.10 -25.30
CA ILE A 5 -2.14 -26.39 -24.63
C ILE A 5 -3.52 -27.01 -24.45
N LEU A 6 -3.77 -28.10 -25.19
CA LEU A 6 -4.98 -28.92 -25.12
C LEU A 6 -4.51 -30.38 -25.08
N LEU A 7 -4.41 -30.95 -23.88
CA LEU A 7 -4.39 -32.40 -23.69
C LEU A 7 -5.24 -32.77 -22.48
N SER A 8 -6.48 -33.07 -22.82
CA SER A 8 -7.44 -33.87 -22.08
C SER A 8 -6.86 -35.21 -21.64
N PHE A 9 -6.73 -35.44 -20.34
CA PHE A 9 -6.65 -36.79 -19.78
C PHE A 9 -7.88 -37.04 -18.91
N LEU A 10 -8.84 -37.73 -19.53
CA LEU A 10 -9.90 -38.49 -18.88
C LEU A 10 -9.23 -39.53 -17.96
N PHE A 11 -9.29 -39.34 -16.64
CA PHE A 11 -9.15 -40.44 -15.69
C PHE A 11 -10.52 -40.65 -15.03
N ALA A 12 -11.32 -41.47 -15.70
CA ALA A 12 -12.54 -42.04 -15.14
C ALA A 12 -12.17 -43.28 -14.31
N GLY A 13 -12.45 -43.21 -13.00
CA GLY A 13 -13.04 -44.29 -12.21
C GLY A 13 -12.15 -45.43 -11.73
N ILE A 14 -11.81 -45.41 -10.42
CA ILE A 14 -11.73 -46.59 -9.53
C ILE A 14 -12.19 -46.09 -8.14
N LEU A 15 -13.47 -46.21 -7.80
CA LEU A 15 -14.08 -47.24 -6.92
C LEU A 15 -13.49 -47.34 -5.50
N LEU A 16 -14.36 -46.95 -4.55
CA LEU A 16 -14.63 -47.57 -3.24
C LEU A 16 -13.47 -47.63 -2.23
N PHE A 17 -13.54 -46.78 -1.21
CA PHE A 17 -13.55 -47.23 0.19
C PHE A 17 -14.34 -46.21 1.02
N GLY A 18 -15.51 -46.65 1.50
CA GLY A 18 -16.16 -46.03 2.64
C GLY A 18 -15.52 -46.52 3.93
N CYS A 19 -15.38 -45.63 4.90
CA CYS A 19 -15.49 -45.94 6.32
C CYS A 19 -15.76 -44.62 7.06
N THR A 20 -17.02 -44.45 7.45
CA THR A 20 -17.39 -43.57 8.56
C THR A 20 -16.94 -44.27 9.84
N ALA A 21 -16.01 -43.67 10.57
CA ALA A 21 -15.76 -44.01 11.95
C ALA A 21 -15.94 -42.74 12.76
N GLU A 22 -17.12 -42.65 13.38
CA GLU A 22 -17.40 -41.75 14.49
C GLU A 22 -16.38 -42.05 15.60
N HIS A 23 -15.57 -41.06 15.97
CA HIS A 23 -14.70 -41.15 17.13
C HIS A 23 -15.44 -40.50 18.32
N PRO A 24 -15.72 -41.24 19.40
CA PRO A 24 -16.32 -40.68 20.61
C PRO A 24 -15.32 -39.72 21.25
N SER A 25 -15.78 -38.52 21.61
CA SER A 25 -15.06 -37.61 22.49
C SER A 25 -15.17 -38.12 23.94
N GLU A 26 -14.09 -38.65 24.48
CA GLU A 26 -13.84 -38.72 25.93
C GLU A 26 -12.72 -37.74 26.31
N PRO A 27 -12.70 -37.25 27.58
CA PRO A 27 -11.95 -36.07 27.97
C PRO A 27 -10.52 -36.43 28.39
N GLU A 28 -9.53 -35.80 27.76
CA GLU A 28 -8.12 -35.84 28.16
C GLU A 28 -7.68 -34.37 28.33
N GLU A 29 -7.74 -33.85 29.56
CA GLU A 29 -6.64 -33.72 30.52
C GLU A 29 -5.45 -32.91 29.97
N GLU A 30 -5.25 -31.75 30.58
CA GLU A 30 -4.22 -30.76 30.28
C GLU A 30 -2.82 -31.37 30.42
N THR A 31 -2.22 -31.83 29.32
CA THR A 31 -0.77 -32.05 29.28
C THR A 31 -0.12 -30.79 28.73
N ASN A 32 0.42 -29.99 29.66
CA ASN A 32 1.43 -28.97 29.42
C ASN A 32 2.55 -29.54 28.53
N GLN A 33 2.49 -29.29 27.23
CA GLN A 33 3.61 -29.45 26.33
C GLN A 33 4.43 -28.18 26.40
N SER A 34 5.44 -28.19 27.26
CA SER A 34 6.61 -27.34 27.09
C SER A 34 7.27 -27.75 25.77
N ASP A 35 7.06 -26.95 24.73
CA ASP A 35 7.87 -26.97 23.53
C ASP A 35 9.33 -26.69 23.94
N GLU A 36 10.09 -27.76 24.17
CA GLU A 36 11.55 -27.74 24.02
C GLU A 36 11.83 -27.49 22.53
N GLN A 37 11.96 -26.21 22.16
CA GLN A 37 12.59 -25.85 20.90
C GLN A 37 14.05 -26.27 20.98
N ASP A 38 14.39 -27.29 20.18
CA ASP A 38 15.75 -27.69 19.85
C ASP A 38 16.57 -26.45 19.45
N GLU A 39 17.40 -26.00 20.39
CA GLU A 39 18.36 -24.90 20.27
C GLU A 39 19.52 -25.34 19.34
N GLY A 40 19.20 -25.71 18.10
CA GLY A 40 20.17 -25.70 17.03
C GLY A 40 20.72 -24.28 16.89
N PRO A 41 22.02 -24.08 16.57
CA PRO A 41 22.60 -22.75 16.47
C PRO A 41 21.76 -21.91 15.51
N GLN A 42 21.05 -20.91 16.04
CA GLN A 42 20.31 -19.92 15.27
C GLN A 42 21.32 -19.28 14.31
N MET A 43 21.22 -19.65 13.04
CA MET A 43 22.13 -19.18 12.01
C MET A 43 21.93 -17.67 11.87
N VAL A 44 22.90 -16.91 12.36
CA VAL A 44 22.89 -15.45 12.30
C VAL A 44 22.76 -15.00 10.85
N GLY A 45 21.80 -14.11 10.58
CA GLY A 45 21.58 -13.53 9.25
C GLY A 45 20.45 -14.14 8.41
N ASN A 46 19.57 -14.97 8.98
CA ASN A 46 18.33 -15.46 8.33
C ASN A 46 17.08 -14.61 8.69
N ASP A 47 17.28 -13.31 8.89
CA ASP A 47 16.28 -12.33 9.34
C ASP A 47 15.96 -11.28 8.27
N THR A 48 16.11 -11.67 7.01
CA THR A 48 15.88 -10.79 5.86
C THR A 48 14.38 -10.66 5.57
N ASP A 49 13.89 -9.41 5.44
CA ASP A 49 12.50 -9.11 5.05
C ASP A 49 12.24 -9.31 3.55
N GLU A 50 10.99 -9.07 3.10
CA GLU A 50 10.57 -9.18 1.69
C GLU A 50 11.36 -8.28 0.73
N HIS A 51 11.93 -7.20 1.26
CA HIS A 51 12.72 -6.22 0.52
C HIS A 51 14.23 -6.52 0.55
N GLY A 52 14.66 -7.56 1.27
CA GLY A 52 16.07 -7.91 1.40
C GLY A 52 16.78 -7.25 2.59
N CYS A 53 16.06 -6.49 3.44
CA CYS A 53 16.64 -5.78 4.57
C CYS A 53 16.85 -6.71 5.77
N LYS A 54 18.03 -6.64 6.38
CA LYS A 54 18.39 -7.42 7.57
C LYS A 54 18.10 -6.62 8.84
N GLY A 55 16.98 -6.90 9.49
CA GLY A 55 16.54 -6.18 10.69
C GLY A 55 17.55 -6.26 11.85
N SER A 56 18.20 -7.41 12.05
CA SER A 56 19.23 -7.64 13.08
C SER A 56 20.48 -6.78 12.89
N ALA A 57 20.79 -6.37 11.65
CA ALA A 57 21.86 -5.42 11.34
C ALA A 57 21.40 -3.95 11.46
N GLY A 58 20.11 -3.72 11.71
CA GLY A 58 19.52 -2.40 11.87
C GLY A 58 19.00 -1.78 10.58
N TYR A 59 18.83 -2.58 9.52
CA TYR A 59 18.30 -2.11 8.25
C TYR A 59 16.77 -2.13 8.24
N VAL A 60 16.17 -1.09 7.67
CA VAL A 60 14.73 -0.92 7.45
C VAL A 60 14.52 -0.49 6.01
N TRP A 61 13.51 -1.05 5.34
CA TRP A 61 13.13 -0.63 4.01
C TRP A 61 12.58 0.81 3.99
N CYS A 62 13.09 1.64 3.10
CA CYS A 62 12.58 2.98 2.84
C CYS A 62 11.93 3.05 1.46
N GLU A 63 10.61 3.24 1.43
CA GLU A 63 9.84 3.23 0.18
C GLU A 63 10.22 4.39 -0.77
N SER A 64 10.56 5.55 -0.23
CA SER A 64 10.93 6.71 -1.07
C SER A 64 12.30 6.58 -1.74
N LEU A 65 13.24 5.88 -1.09
CA LEU A 65 14.59 5.64 -1.59
C LEU A 65 14.72 4.27 -2.29
N GLN A 66 13.73 3.40 -2.12
CA GLN A 66 13.75 2.00 -2.58
C GLN A 66 15.03 1.28 -2.13
N GLU A 67 15.42 1.50 -0.87
CA GLU A 67 16.64 0.93 -0.31
C GLU A 67 16.49 0.59 1.17
N CYS A 68 17.34 -0.33 1.63
CA CYS A 68 17.48 -0.65 3.04
C CYS A 68 18.39 0.40 3.71
N ILE A 69 17.81 1.24 4.56
CA ILE A 69 18.55 2.27 5.29
C ILE A 69 18.70 1.90 6.77
N ARG A 70 19.63 2.54 7.47
CA ARG A 70 19.67 2.57 8.93
C ARG A 70 19.09 3.90 9.38
N PRO A 71 17.94 3.95 10.09
CA PRO A 71 17.25 5.20 10.40
C PRO A 71 18.07 6.24 11.18
N TRP A 72 19.16 5.82 11.84
CA TRP A 72 20.09 6.72 12.55
C TRP A 72 21.24 7.25 11.69
N GLU A 73 21.46 6.70 10.50
CA GLU A 73 22.48 7.16 9.55
C GLU A 73 21.87 7.92 8.38
N THR A 74 20.64 7.57 8.00
CA THR A 74 19.95 8.13 6.82
C THR A 74 18.48 8.29 7.14
N GLU A 75 17.94 9.46 6.82
CA GLU A 75 16.49 9.71 6.93
C GLU A 75 15.75 9.05 5.77
N CYS A 76 14.52 8.60 6.01
CA CYS A 76 13.61 8.18 4.95
C CYS A 76 12.64 9.32 4.63
N PRO A 77 12.76 10.00 3.48
CA PRO A 77 11.77 10.99 3.06
C PRO A 77 10.38 10.38 2.94
N LYS A 78 9.34 11.15 3.26
CA LYS A 78 7.96 10.72 2.99
C LYS A 78 7.69 10.66 1.50
N THR A 79 6.93 9.66 1.08
CA THR A 79 6.37 9.56 -0.26
C THR A 79 5.26 10.60 -0.46
N ILE A 80 4.95 10.94 -1.72
CA ILE A 80 3.84 11.86 -2.04
C ILE A 80 2.49 11.33 -1.52
N GLY A 81 2.30 10.01 -1.46
CA GLY A 81 1.08 9.40 -0.91
C GLY A 81 0.96 9.59 0.59
N GLU A 82 2.06 9.44 1.34
CA GLU A 82 2.09 9.70 2.78
C GLU A 82 1.85 11.18 3.10
N VAL A 83 2.43 12.08 2.31
CA VAL A 83 2.16 13.53 2.44
C VAL A 83 0.69 13.83 2.12
N ALA A 84 0.14 13.24 1.05
CA ALA A 84 -1.24 13.44 0.67
C ALA A 84 -2.23 12.95 1.76
N GLN A 85 -1.90 11.86 2.46
CA GLN A 85 -2.72 11.31 3.54
C GLN A 85 -2.92 12.29 4.71
N GLU A 86 -1.96 13.19 4.97
CA GLU A 86 -2.06 14.17 6.06
C GLU A 86 -3.22 15.15 5.85
N PHE A 87 -3.53 15.51 4.59
CA PHE A 87 -4.62 16.43 4.26
C PHE A 87 -6.02 15.82 4.50
N CYS A 88 -6.15 14.50 4.58
CA CYS A 88 -7.46 13.84 4.74
C CYS A 88 -8.14 14.15 6.08
N GLY A 89 -7.38 14.57 7.10
CA GLY A 89 -7.89 14.91 8.42
C GLY A 89 -8.12 16.41 8.64
N GLU A 90 -7.82 17.25 7.65
CA GLU A 90 -7.95 18.70 7.78
C GLU A 90 -9.40 19.17 7.67
N GLU A 91 -9.71 20.30 8.33
CA GLU A 91 -11.02 20.92 8.21
C GLU A 91 -11.26 21.39 6.77
N ASN A 92 -12.52 21.32 6.34
CA ASN A 92 -12.93 21.84 5.03
C ASN A 92 -12.32 21.10 3.82
N VAL A 93 -11.86 19.87 4.00
CA VAL A 93 -11.39 18.97 2.92
C VAL A 93 -12.50 18.00 2.51
N ALA A 94 -12.76 17.90 1.20
CA ALA A 94 -13.72 16.97 0.61
C ALA A 94 -13.06 15.73 0.01
N SER A 95 -11.90 15.90 -0.63
CA SER A 95 -11.12 14.80 -1.21
C SER A 95 -9.69 15.22 -1.47
N VAL A 96 -8.77 14.27 -1.37
CA VAL A 96 -7.35 14.40 -1.65
C VAL A 96 -6.95 13.35 -2.68
N ALA A 97 -6.24 13.79 -3.72
CA ALA A 97 -5.74 12.89 -4.76
C ALA A 97 -4.28 13.19 -5.07
N VAL A 98 -3.52 12.15 -5.40
CA VAL A 98 -2.18 12.28 -5.98
C VAL A 98 -2.30 12.31 -7.51
N CYS A 99 -1.68 13.31 -8.12
CA CYS A 99 -1.77 13.60 -9.55
C CYS A 99 -0.37 13.70 -10.15
N GLY A 100 0.30 12.55 -10.33
CA GLY A 100 1.69 12.52 -10.80
C GLY A 100 2.63 13.13 -9.75
N GLU A 101 3.11 14.35 -9.97
CA GLU A 101 4.05 15.05 -9.08
C GLU A 101 3.42 16.10 -8.15
N HIS A 102 2.08 16.20 -8.12
CA HIS A 102 1.37 17.13 -7.25
C HIS A 102 0.21 16.46 -6.51
N ILE A 103 -0.24 17.12 -5.45
CA ILE A 103 -1.37 16.72 -4.62
C ILE A 103 -2.51 17.70 -4.89
N ARG A 104 -3.71 17.17 -5.09
CA ARG A 104 -4.92 17.93 -5.32
C ARG A 104 -5.86 17.77 -4.14
N VAL A 105 -6.14 18.86 -3.44
CA VAL A 105 -7.06 18.90 -2.30
C VAL A 105 -8.29 19.71 -2.69
N VAL A 106 -9.44 19.04 -2.73
CA VAL A 106 -10.72 19.67 -3.03
C VAL A 106 -11.35 20.12 -1.72
N SER A 107 -11.78 21.38 -1.65
CA SER A 107 -12.47 21.89 -0.47
C SER A 107 -13.90 21.36 -0.37
N SER A 108 -14.37 21.10 0.85
CA SER A 108 -15.78 20.81 1.14
C SER A 108 -16.64 22.06 1.31
N LEU A 109 -16.02 23.26 1.37
CA LEU A 109 -16.75 24.52 1.37
C LEU A 109 -17.31 24.83 -0.02
N ILE A 110 -18.56 25.29 -0.05
CA ILE A 110 -19.18 25.77 -1.28
C ILE A 110 -18.38 26.98 -1.79
N GLY A 111 -17.79 26.83 -2.98
CA GLY A 111 -16.94 27.85 -3.59
C GLY A 111 -15.49 27.84 -3.11
N GLY A 112 -15.09 26.93 -2.21
CA GLY A 112 -13.71 26.80 -1.72
C GLY A 112 -12.72 26.34 -2.78
N GLY A 113 -13.21 25.69 -3.85
CA GLY A 113 -12.39 25.33 -5.00
C GLY A 113 -11.44 24.17 -4.71
N THR A 114 -10.25 24.24 -5.30
CA THR A 114 -9.23 23.20 -5.19
C THR A 114 -7.87 23.83 -4.97
N THR A 115 -7.14 23.33 -3.98
CA THR A 115 -5.76 23.74 -3.72
C THR A 115 -4.82 22.65 -4.21
N LEU A 116 -3.77 23.08 -4.91
CA LEU A 116 -2.73 22.25 -5.48
C LEU A 116 -1.48 22.41 -4.64
N TYR A 117 -0.90 21.28 -4.22
CA TYR A 117 0.33 21.24 -3.45
C TYR A 117 1.39 20.46 -4.23
N ASN A 118 2.65 20.80 -4.02
CA ASN A 118 3.77 20.02 -4.55
C ASN A 118 3.91 18.68 -3.78
N LYS A 119 4.84 17.82 -4.23
CA LYS A 119 5.10 16.52 -3.59
C LYS A 119 5.55 16.57 -2.12
N THR A 120 5.98 17.73 -1.61
CA THR A 120 6.39 17.93 -0.22
C THR A 120 5.33 18.65 0.63
N GLY A 121 4.13 18.90 0.08
CA GLY A 121 3.04 19.58 0.79
C GLY A 121 3.10 21.11 0.76
N GLY A 122 3.96 21.71 -0.06
CA GLY A 122 3.99 23.17 -0.28
C GLY A 122 2.87 23.60 -1.24
N GLU A 123 2.07 24.60 -0.85
CA GLU A 123 1.01 25.15 -1.70
C GLU A 123 1.59 25.76 -2.99
N MET A 124 1.01 25.40 -4.12
CA MET A 124 1.38 25.90 -5.45
C MET A 124 0.34 26.85 -6.00
N ALA A 125 -0.95 26.50 -5.91
CA ALA A 125 -2.04 27.32 -6.41
C ALA A 125 -3.37 26.97 -5.75
N THR A 126 -4.21 27.97 -5.52
CA THR A 126 -5.61 27.79 -5.12
C THR A 126 -6.51 28.20 -6.28
N CYS A 127 -7.32 27.25 -6.76
CA CYS A 127 -8.10 27.34 -7.97
C CYS A 127 -9.59 27.49 -7.65
N PRO A 128 -10.24 28.58 -8.11
CA PRO A 128 -11.65 28.83 -7.82
C PRO A 128 -12.58 27.95 -8.68
N VAL A 129 -13.81 27.77 -8.20
CA VAL A 129 -14.89 27.07 -8.94
C VAL A 129 -15.48 28.03 -9.98
N VAL A 130 -14.79 28.17 -11.12
CA VAL A 130 -15.19 29.03 -12.24
C VAL A 130 -15.06 28.30 -13.57
N ALA A 131 -15.69 28.83 -14.61
CA ALA A 131 -15.53 28.31 -15.95
C ALA A 131 -14.07 28.42 -16.44
N PRO A 132 -13.59 27.52 -17.31
CA PRO A 132 -12.19 27.50 -17.78
C PRO A 132 -11.70 28.80 -18.41
N ASP A 133 -12.57 29.61 -19.00
CA ASP A 133 -12.24 30.91 -19.56
C ASP A 133 -11.89 31.96 -18.46
N ALA A 134 -12.55 31.87 -17.31
CA ALA A 134 -12.33 32.73 -16.14
C ALA A 134 -11.26 32.20 -15.16
N MET A 135 -10.70 31.02 -15.41
CA MET A 135 -9.67 30.39 -14.58
C MET A 135 -8.27 30.95 -14.93
N GLY A 136 -7.35 30.98 -13.96
CA GLY A 136 -5.93 31.31 -14.23
C GLY A 136 -5.23 30.20 -15.00
N GLU A 137 -4.17 30.54 -15.76
CA GLU A 137 -3.44 29.58 -16.62
C GLU A 137 -2.91 28.37 -15.85
N THR A 138 -2.29 28.58 -14.68
CA THR A 138 -1.81 27.50 -13.81
C THR A 138 -2.94 26.52 -13.46
N CYS A 139 -4.10 27.02 -13.06
CA CYS A 139 -5.22 26.15 -12.72
C CYS A 139 -5.77 25.39 -13.94
N LYS A 140 -5.75 26.00 -15.14
CA LYS A 140 -6.13 25.28 -16.37
C LYS A 140 -5.17 24.13 -16.66
N GLU A 141 -3.88 24.37 -16.58
CA GLU A 141 -2.83 23.37 -16.80
C GLU A 141 -3.00 22.18 -15.84
N TYR A 142 -3.11 22.45 -14.53
CA TYR A 142 -3.16 21.39 -13.52
C TYR A 142 -4.53 20.69 -13.38
N LEU A 143 -5.65 21.39 -13.65
CA LEU A 143 -6.98 20.80 -13.48
C LEU A 143 -7.59 20.24 -14.78
N LEU A 144 -7.22 20.76 -15.95
CA LEU A 144 -7.86 20.40 -17.23
C LEU A 144 -6.94 19.60 -18.15
N GLU A 145 -5.65 19.91 -18.19
CA GLU A 145 -4.71 19.28 -19.11
C GLU A 145 -3.99 18.08 -18.48
N ASN A 146 -3.65 18.19 -17.19
CA ASN A 146 -3.00 17.13 -16.45
C ASN A 146 -4.03 16.16 -15.87
N ASN A 147 -4.11 14.97 -16.47
CA ASN A 147 -4.94 13.89 -16.00
C ASN A 147 -4.43 13.41 -14.63
N CYS A 148 -5.11 13.81 -13.56
CA CYS A 148 -5.14 13.04 -12.33
C CYS A 148 -5.73 11.66 -12.64
N ALA A 149 -4.91 10.73 -13.13
CA ALA A 149 -5.26 9.32 -13.19
C ALA A 149 -5.40 8.87 -11.73
N GLU A 150 -6.64 8.79 -11.26
CA GLU A 150 -7.03 8.90 -9.86
C GLU A 150 -6.33 7.88 -8.95
N GLN A 151 -5.27 8.31 -8.27
CA GLN A 151 -4.94 7.78 -6.95
C GLN A 151 -5.65 8.66 -5.92
N LYS A 152 -6.95 8.38 -5.74
CA LYS A 152 -7.74 8.99 -4.67
C LYS A 152 -7.26 8.44 -3.33
N ILE A 153 -6.89 9.32 -2.42
CA ILE A 153 -6.44 8.99 -1.06
C ILE A 153 -7.65 9.00 -0.12
N CYS A 154 -8.44 10.08 -0.19
CA CYS A 154 -9.74 10.29 0.44
C CYS A 154 -10.53 11.28 -0.44
#